data_AF-A0A0P7DFR1-F1
#
_entry.id   AF-A0A0P7DFR1-F1
#
_cell.length_a   1.000
_cell.length_b   1.000
_cell.length_c   1.000
_cell.angle_alpha   90.00
_cell.angle_beta   90.00
_cell.angle_gamma   90.00
#
_symmetry.space_group_name_H-M   'P 1'
#
loop_
_entity.id
_entity.type
_entity.pdbx_description
1 polymer ?
#
loop_
_entity_poly.entity_id
_entity_poly.type
_entity_poly.pdbx_seq_one_letter_code
_entity_poly.pdbx_strand_id
1 'polypeptide(L)'
;GIDWSNAPDGATHFGLENEFYFSAWYKVEGDQILAYSEDGSAWIEATDSCVFPKVSSLSIRPEPWTGEGLPTIGSEVEIQRGGWCIRKESEGFIGAKVVVRAHFRMGSGAEMIAVDGGPDLGCEVFRAEMARPIPTPEQIAAEEKNKATDDLFMTMWPNETLHECEPCNPRWRACFNAISAGYRKQEAS
;
A
#
# COMPACT_ATOMS: atom_id res chain seq x y z
N GLY A 1 -1.48 17.90 1.35
CA GLY A 1 -2.08 16.78 0.59
C GLY A 1 -2.99 16.00 1.52
N ILE A 2 -4.02 15.34 1.00
CA ILE A 2 -4.95 14.54 1.80
C ILE A 2 -4.23 13.30 2.31
N ASP A 3 -4.44 12.96 3.58
CA ASP A 3 -3.92 11.75 4.19
C ASP A 3 -4.90 10.60 4.03
N TRP A 4 -4.68 9.77 3.02
CA TRP A 4 -5.54 8.63 2.70
C TRP A 4 -5.33 7.41 3.60
N SER A 5 -4.34 7.44 4.50
CA SER A 5 -4.12 6.35 5.48
C SER A 5 -5.25 6.23 6.50
N ASN A 6 -5.93 7.34 6.78
CA ASN A 6 -7.09 7.43 7.67
C ASN A 6 -8.43 7.30 6.94
N ALA A 7 -8.40 6.94 5.65
CA ALA A 7 -9.61 6.83 4.85
C ALA A 7 -10.40 5.56 5.24
N PRO A 8 -11.73 5.65 5.44
CA PRO A 8 -12.58 4.50 5.67
C PRO A 8 -12.56 3.51 4.51
N ASP A 9 -12.83 2.24 4.79
CA ASP A 9 -12.92 1.21 3.76
C ASP A 9 -13.99 1.55 2.73
N GLY A 10 -13.58 1.57 1.46
CA GLY A 10 -14.41 1.95 0.33
C GLY A 10 -14.48 3.45 0.05
N ALA A 11 -13.74 4.30 0.78
CA ALA A 11 -13.57 5.70 0.40
C ALA A 11 -12.86 5.80 -0.96
N THR A 12 -13.46 6.59 -1.85
CA THR A 12 -12.99 6.84 -3.22
C THR A 12 -12.64 8.31 -3.45
N HIS A 13 -13.17 9.20 -2.61
CA HIS A 13 -13.07 10.64 -2.75
C HIS A 13 -12.99 11.30 -1.37
N PHE A 14 -12.42 12.50 -1.30
CA PHE A 14 -12.41 13.33 -0.09
C PHE A 14 -12.81 14.76 -0.44
N GLY A 15 -13.74 15.31 0.34
CA GLY A 15 -14.17 16.70 0.24
C GLY A 15 -13.54 17.51 1.36
N LEU A 16 -12.93 18.64 1.00
CA LEU A 16 -12.46 19.63 1.98
C LEU A 16 -13.64 20.38 2.56
N GLU A 17 -13.50 20.80 3.82
CA GLU A 17 -14.45 21.70 4.47
C GLU A 17 -14.58 23.01 3.69
N ASN A 18 -15.81 23.52 3.61
CA ASN A 18 -16.12 24.84 3.08
C ASN A 18 -17.30 25.46 3.84
N GLU A 19 -17.79 26.62 3.38
CA GLU A 19 -18.87 27.35 4.04
C GLU A 19 -20.22 26.60 4.10
N PHE A 20 -20.37 25.49 3.36
CA PHE A 20 -21.59 24.69 3.28
C PHE A 20 -21.45 23.29 3.88
N TYR A 21 -20.24 22.72 3.91
CA TYR A 21 -20.02 21.32 4.29
C TYR A 21 -18.75 21.15 5.14
N PHE A 22 -18.80 20.23 6.08
CA PHE A 22 -17.62 19.72 6.78
C PHE A 22 -16.78 18.82 5.87
N SER A 23 -15.51 18.66 6.19
CA SER A 23 -14.67 17.70 5.48
C SER A 23 -15.18 16.28 5.68
N ALA A 24 -15.31 15.51 4.61
CA ALA A 24 -15.86 14.16 4.65
C ALA A 24 -15.22 13.23 3.62
N TRP A 25 -15.22 11.94 3.93
CA TRP A 25 -14.90 10.87 2.99
C TRP A 25 -16.13 10.51 2.17
N TYR A 26 -15.92 10.24 0.88
CA TYR A 26 -16.99 9.94 -0.06
C TYR A 26 -16.73 8.63 -0.80
N LYS A 27 -17.80 7.87 -1.01
CA LYS A 27 -17.84 6.70 -1.90
C LYS A 27 -18.73 7.06 -3.09
N VAL A 28 -18.17 7.02 -4.29
CA VAL A 28 -18.84 7.37 -5.54
C VAL A 28 -18.89 6.12 -6.41
N GLU A 29 -20.10 5.62 -6.68
CA GLU A 29 -20.35 4.40 -7.44
C GLU A 29 -21.41 4.70 -8.52
N GLY A 30 -20.96 5.01 -9.74
CA GLY A 30 -21.84 5.49 -10.80
C GLY A 30 -22.46 6.84 -10.45
N ASP A 31 -23.79 6.89 -10.40
CA ASP A 31 -24.55 8.10 -10.01
C ASP A 31 -24.78 8.19 -8.49
N GLN A 32 -24.47 7.13 -7.73
CA GLN A 32 -24.65 7.11 -6.29
C GLN A 32 -23.44 7.74 -5.59
N ILE A 33 -23.72 8.65 -4.67
CA ILE A 33 -22.73 9.28 -3.81
C ILE A 33 -23.11 8.99 -2.36
N LEU A 34 -22.16 8.49 -1.58
CA LEU A 34 -22.32 8.23 -0.15
C LEU A 34 -21.27 9.05 0.60
N ALA A 35 -21.68 9.78 1.63
CA ALA A 35 -20.78 10.46 2.55
C ALA A 35 -20.58 9.60 3.80
N TYR A 36 -19.34 9.48 4.27
CA TYR A 36 -19.07 8.82 5.54
C TYR A 36 -19.52 9.72 6.69
N SER A 37 -20.23 9.16 7.65
CA SER A 37 -20.79 9.91 8.76
C SER A 37 -19.70 10.53 9.63
N GLU A 38 -19.98 11.69 10.20
CA GLU A 38 -19.03 12.43 11.05
C GLU A 38 -18.63 11.63 12.30
N ASP A 39 -19.55 10.83 12.84
CA ASP A 39 -19.28 9.91 13.96
C ASP A 39 -18.50 8.66 13.55
N GLY A 40 -18.18 8.52 12.25
CA GLY A 40 -17.40 7.43 11.69
C GLY A 40 -18.09 6.06 11.69
N SER A 41 -19.42 6.02 11.81
CA SER A 41 -20.18 4.77 11.99
C SER A 41 -20.79 4.19 10.72
N ALA A 42 -21.07 5.00 9.68
CA ALA A 42 -21.81 4.54 8.51
C ALA A 42 -21.59 5.37 7.23
N TRP A 43 -21.92 4.77 6.08
CA TRP A 43 -22.09 5.45 4.80
C TRP A 43 -23.53 5.96 4.66
N ILE A 44 -23.72 7.26 4.45
CA ILE A 44 -25.02 7.91 4.32
C ILE A 44 -25.22 8.36 2.88
N GLU A 45 -26.35 7.99 2.30
CA GLU A 45 -26.66 8.33 0.90
C GLU A 45 -26.91 9.83 0.71
N ALA A 46 -26.28 10.36 -0.33
CA ALA A 46 -26.47 11.71 -0.75
C ALA A 46 -27.79 11.85 -1.53
N THR A 47 -28.88 12.03 -0.79
CA THR A 47 -30.21 12.24 -1.39
C THR A 47 -30.46 13.70 -1.73
N ASP A 48 -31.36 13.96 -2.69
CA ASP A 48 -31.71 15.29 -3.25
C ASP A 48 -32.10 16.37 -2.21
N SER A 49 -32.37 16.00 -0.95
CA SER A 49 -32.68 16.95 0.13
C SER A 49 -31.45 17.62 0.76
N CYS A 50 -30.26 17.13 0.45
CA CYS A 50 -29.02 17.57 1.06
C CYS A 50 -28.12 18.14 -0.03
N VAL A 51 -27.71 19.40 0.11
CA VAL A 51 -26.72 19.97 -0.82
C VAL A 51 -25.41 19.22 -0.56
N PHE A 52 -24.80 18.63 -1.59
CA PHE A 52 -23.49 17.97 -1.50
C PHE A 52 -22.51 18.65 -2.45
N PRO A 53 -21.20 18.59 -2.17
CA PRO A 53 -20.19 19.03 -3.12
C PRO A 53 -20.34 18.24 -4.43
N LYS A 54 -20.17 18.92 -5.57
CA LYS A 54 -20.09 18.25 -6.86
C LYS A 54 -18.93 17.25 -6.84
N VAL A 55 -19.09 16.05 -7.40
CA VAL A 55 -18.01 15.06 -7.50
C VAL A 55 -16.74 15.67 -8.12
N SER A 56 -16.89 16.56 -9.10
CA SER A 56 -15.79 17.29 -9.74
C SER A 56 -14.98 18.20 -8.81
N SER A 57 -15.50 18.51 -7.62
CA SER A 57 -14.81 19.30 -6.58
C SER A 57 -14.18 18.44 -5.50
N LEU A 58 -14.39 17.12 -5.54
CA LEU A 58 -13.79 16.17 -4.61
C LEU A 58 -12.41 15.75 -5.10
N SER A 59 -11.52 15.50 -4.15
CA SER A 59 -10.21 14.90 -4.44
C SER A 59 -10.35 13.39 -4.54
N ILE A 60 -10.02 12.83 -5.69
CA ILE A 60 -10.05 11.38 -5.93
C ILE A 60 -8.97 10.67 -5.12
N ARG A 61 -9.27 9.46 -4.65
CA ARG A 61 -8.29 8.55 -4.06
C ARG A 61 -7.24 8.24 -5.11
N PRO A 62 -5.95 8.49 -4.82
CA PRO A 62 -4.88 8.07 -5.70
C PRO A 62 -4.97 6.57 -5.93
N GLU A 63 -4.88 6.15 -7.19
CA GLU A 63 -4.69 4.73 -7.48
C GLU A 63 -3.33 4.27 -6.93
N PRO A 64 -3.22 3.00 -6.47
CA PRO A 64 -1.93 2.43 -6.13
C PRO A 64 -0.96 2.57 -7.30
N TRP A 65 0.22 3.11 -7.05
CA TRP A 65 1.23 3.28 -8.09
C TRP A 65 1.78 1.91 -8.51
N THR A 66 1.72 1.62 -9.81
CA THR A 66 2.14 0.32 -10.38
C THR A 66 3.65 0.18 -10.54
N GLY A 67 4.42 1.26 -10.30
CA GLY A 67 5.88 1.27 -10.45
C GLY A 67 6.35 1.91 -11.76
N GLU A 68 5.42 2.26 -12.66
CA GLU A 68 5.74 2.97 -13.89
C GLU A 68 5.69 4.49 -13.69
N GLY A 69 6.74 5.19 -14.10
CA GLY A 69 6.81 6.65 -14.01
C GLY A 69 7.11 7.15 -12.60
N LEU A 70 6.54 8.30 -12.22
CA LEU A 70 6.65 8.83 -10.85
C LEU A 70 5.47 8.32 -10.01
N PRO A 71 5.69 8.03 -8.72
CA PRO A 71 4.59 7.69 -7.82
C PRO A 71 3.59 8.85 -7.72
N THR A 72 2.32 8.50 -7.64
CA THR A 72 1.23 9.47 -7.53
C THR A 72 1.30 10.18 -6.17
N ILE A 73 1.05 11.50 -6.13
CA ILE A 73 0.97 12.21 -4.85
C ILE A 73 -0.18 11.61 -4.03
N GLY A 74 0.11 11.23 -2.79
CA GLY A 74 -0.81 10.58 -1.87
C GLY A 74 -0.81 9.05 -1.93
N SER A 75 -0.10 8.43 -2.88
CA SER A 75 0.09 6.98 -2.87
C SER A 75 1.13 6.58 -1.83
N GLU A 76 0.92 5.43 -1.21
CA GLU A 76 1.93 4.79 -0.38
C GLU A 76 2.97 4.05 -1.24
N VAL A 77 4.24 4.14 -0.85
CA VAL A 77 5.37 3.49 -1.51
C VAL A 77 6.31 2.89 -0.46
N GLU A 78 7.10 1.90 -0.84
CA GLU A 78 8.23 1.42 -0.05
C GLU A 78 9.51 2.11 -0.53
N ILE A 79 10.36 2.59 0.39
CA ILE A 79 11.67 3.14 0.03
C ILE A 79 12.73 2.04 0.05
N GLN A 80 13.48 1.93 -1.04
CA GLN A 80 14.59 1.01 -1.17
C GLN A 80 15.91 1.72 -1.40
N ARG A 81 16.98 1.18 -0.81
CA ARG A 81 18.32 1.79 -0.91
C ARG A 81 18.83 1.82 -2.35
N GLY A 82 18.56 0.78 -3.14
CA GLY A 82 18.91 0.75 -4.58
C GLY A 82 20.39 1.00 -4.90
N GLY A 83 21.30 0.75 -3.98
CA GLY A 83 22.74 1.06 -4.13
C GLY A 83 23.11 2.53 -3.90
N TRP A 84 22.16 3.39 -3.56
CA TRP A 84 22.39 4.81 -3.29
C TRP A 84 23.01 5.04 -1.91
N CYS A 85 23.89 6.02 -1.84
CA CYS A 85 24.35 6.58 -0.58
C CYS A 85 23.27 7.51 -0.03
N ILE A 86 22.76 7.19 1.16
CA ILE A 86 21.82 8.02 1.90
C ILE A 86 22.44 8.49 3.21
N ARG A 87 21.82 9.49 3.82
CA ARG A 87 22.19 9.95 5.15
C ARG A 87 21.85 8.87 6.18
N LYS A 88 22.60 8.84 7.28
CA LYS A 88 22.41 7.84 8.34
C LYS A 88 21.04 7.98 9.00
N GLU A 89 20.56 9.21 9.13
CA GLU A 89 19.26 9.57 9.68
C GLU A 89 18.12 9.06 8.81
N SER A 90 18.33 8.94 7.49
CA SER A 90 17.34 8.45 6.54
C SER A 90 17.32 6.91 6.43
N GLU A 91 18.19 6.18 7.15
CA GLU A 91 18.24 4.71 7.06
C GLU A 91 16.96 4.05 7.57
N GLY A 92 16.26 4.67 8.53
CA GLY A 92 14.98 4.17 9.05
C GLY A 92 13.86 4.13 8.00
N PHE A 93 13.99 4.86 6.89
CA PHE A 93 13.03 4.84 5.80
C PHE A 93 13.20 3.61 4.89
N ILE A 94 14.35 2.94 4.90
CA ILE A 94 14.59 1.80 4.00
C ILE A 94 13.72 0.61 4.43
N GLY A 95 12.86 0.15 3.53
CA GLY A 95 11.84 -0.88 3.78
C GLY A 95 10.57 -0.34 4.47
N ALA A 96 10.51 0.96 4.77
CA ALA A 96 9.33 1.57 5.37
C ALA A 96 8.29 1.93 4.29
N LYS A 97 7.01 1.78 4.66
CA LYS A 97 5.87 2.29 3.89
C LYS A 97 5.69 3.76 4.22
N VAL A 98 5.70 4.61 3.19
CA VAL A 98 5.61 6.08 3.34
C VAL A 98 4.71 6.67 2.28
N VAL A 99 4.13 7.84 2.55
CA VAL A 99 3.21 8.53 1.64
C VAL A 99 3.96 9.57 0.81
N VAL A 100 3.79 9.54 -0.50
CA VAL A 100 4.36 10.57 -1.39
C VAL A 100 3.60 11.88 -1.23
N ARG A 101 4.30 12.99 -0.96
CA ARG A 101 3.70 14.31 -0.75
C ARG A 101 4.01 15.32 -1.85
N ALA A 102 5.15 15.19 -2.52
CA ALA A 102 5.53 16.06 -3.63
C ALA A 102 6.55 15.41 -4.56
N HIS A 103 6.64 15.92 -5.79
CA HIS A 103 7.68 15.61 -6.76
C HIS A 103 8.41 16.87 -7.20
N PHE A 104 9.70 16.78 -7.47
CA PHE A 104 10.46 17.88 -8.07
C PHE A 104 11.71 17.36 -8.78
N ARG A 105 12.19 18.12 -9.76
CA ARG A 105 13.40 17.80 -10.50
C ARG A 105 14.57 18.66 -10.01
N MET A 106 15.69 18.03 -9.69
CA MET A 106 16.93 18.75 -9.38
C MET A 106 17.56 19.36 -10.63
N GLY A 107 18.43 20.36 -10.44
CA GLY A 107 19.22 20.93 -11.54
C GLY A 107 20.11 19.92 -12.28
N SER A 108 20.42 18.78 -11.65
CA SER A 108 21.11 17.64 -12.27
C SER A 108 20.24 16.79 -13.19
N GLY A 109 18.94 17.05 -13.26
CA GLY A 109 17.95 16.25 -14.00
C GLY A 109 17.37 15.06 -13.23
N ALA A 110 17.84 14.80 -12.01
CA ALA A 110 17.30 13.72 -11.17
C ALA A 110 15.89 14.07 -10.66
N GLU A 111 14.96 13.13 -10.79
CA GLU A 111 13.64 13.22 -10.19
C GLU A 111 13.69 12.85 -8.71
N MET A 112 13.06 13.68 -7.90
CA MET A 112 13.00 13.55 -6.44
C MET A 112 11.55 13.47 -5.99
N ILE A 113 11.35 12.73 -4.91
CA ILE A 113 10.08 12.65 -4.19
C ILE A 113 10.30 13.12 -2.76
N ALA A 114 9.36 13.91 -2.24
CA ALA A 114 9.26 14.18 -0.81
C ALA A 114 8.23 13.21 -0.23
N VAL A 115 8.60 12.52 0.84
CA VAL A 115 7.76 11.53 1.49
C VAL A 115 7.51 11.90 2.95
N ASP A 116 6.39 11.40 3.44
CA ASP A 116 5.93 11.53 4.82
C ASP A 116 5.85 10.11 5.41
N GLY A 117 6.76 9.83 6.34
CA GLY A 117 6.83 8.57 7.08
C GLY A 117 6.11 8.65 8.44
N GLY A 118 5.25 9.64 8.63
CA GLY A 118 4.45 9.78 9.85
C GLY A 118 5.28 10.21 11.07
N PRO A 119 4.74 10.02 12.29
CA PRO A 119 5.37 10.52 13.52
C PRO A 119 6.70 9.82 13.87
N ASP A 120 6.90 8.59 13.39
CA ASP A 120 8.06 7.78 13.73
C ASP A 120 9.30 8.15 12.90
N LEU A 121 9.11 8.43 11.62
CA LEU A 121 10.20 8.70 10.67
C LEU A 121 10.27 10.18 10.25
N GLY A 122 9.17 10.92 10.31
CA GLY A 122 9.07 12.29 9.86
C GLY A 122 9.05 12.42 8.33
N CYS A 123 9.56 13.55 7.82
CA CYS A 123 9.58 13.85 6.39
C CYS A 123 11.00 13.78 5.83
N GLU A 124 11.16 13.21 4.64
CA GLU A 124 12.47 13.09 3.98
C GLU A 124 12.32 13.17 2.45
N VAL A 125 13.44 13.41 1.76
CA VAL A 125 13.49 13.45 0.30
C VAL A 125 14.35 12.31 -0.23
N PHE A 126 13.79 11.56 -1.18
CA PHE A 126 14.48 10.49 -1.89
C PHE A 126 14.48 10.72 -3.39
N ARG A 127 15.38 10.03 -4.10
CA ARG A 127 15.29 9.92 -5.56
C ARG A 127 14.07 9.08 -5.90
N ALA A 128 13.34 9.43 -6.94
CA ALA A 128 12.12 8.72 -7.33
C ALA A 128 12.37 7.22 -7.60
N GLU A 129 13.54 6.89 -8.16
CA GLU A 129 13.98 5.51 -8.44
C GLU A 129 14.19 4.64 -7.19
N MET A 130 14.22 5.25 -6.00
CA MET A 130 14.28 4.53 -4.73
C MET A 130 12.90 4.07 -4.26
N ALA A 131 11.81 4.66 -4.76
CA ALA A 131 10.47 4.22 -4.41
C ALA A 131 10.11 2.95 -5.19
N ARG A 132 9.41 2.05 -4.51
CA ARG A 132 8.73 0.91 -5.13
C ARG A 132 7.25 0.88 -4.76
N PRO A 133 6.40 0.34 -5.65
CA PRO A 133 5.04 -0.03 -5.30
C PRO A 133 5.00 -0.90 -4.06
N ILE A 134 4.02 -0.67 -3.21
CA ILE A 134 3.71 -1.61 -2.14
C ILE A 134 3.10 -2.86 -2.79
N PRO A 135 3.56 -4.07 -2.43
CA PRO A 135 2.96 -5.30 -2.92
C PRO A 135 1.46 -5.33 -2.62
N THR A 136 0.65 -5.73 -3.60
CA THR A 136 -0.80 -5.84 -3.38
C THR A 136 -1.10 -6.89 -2.31
N PRO A 137 -2.26 -6.83 -1.62
CA PRO A 137 -2.66 -7.86 -0.66
C PRO A 137 -2.55 -9.29 -1.22
N GLU A 138 -2.86 -9.47 -2.51
CA GLU A 138 -2.74 -10.76 -3.20
C GLU A 138 -1.28 -11.19 -3.38
N GLN A 139 -0.38 -10.26 -3.67
CA GLN A 139 1.05 -10.54 -3.78
C GLN A 139 1.65 -10.90 -2.41
N ILE A 140 1.26 -10.17 -1.36
CA ILE A 140 1.66 -10.49 0.02
C ILE A 140 1.16 -11.89 0.42
N ALA A 141 -0.12 -12.17 0.19
CA ALA A 141 -0.70 -13.47 0.49
C ALA A 141 -0.04 -14.60 -0.31
N ALA A 142 0.31 -14.36 -1.58
CA ALA A 142 1.04 -15.33 -2.39
C ALA A 142 2.47 -15.57 -1.88
N GLU A 143 3.16 -14.52 -1.46
CA GLU A 143 4.52 -14.60 -0.92
C GLU A 143 4.55 -15.30 0.44
N GLU A 144 3.61 -14.98 1.34
CA GLU A 144 3.42 -15.71 2.60
C GLU A 144 3.12 -17.19 2.37
N LYS A 145 2.31 -17.50 1.36
CA LYS A 145 1.99 -18.88 1.01
C LYS A 145 3.19 -19.63 0.45
N ASN A 146 3.99 -18.98 -0.40
CA ASN A 146 5.23 -19.55 -0.92
C ASN A 146 6.22 -19.78 0.21
N LYS A 147 6.40 -18.81 1.10
CA LYS A 147 7.26 -18.95 2.28
C LYS A 147 6.82 -20.08 3.21
N ALA A 148 5.52 -20.19 3.50
CA ALA A 148 4.98 -21.30 4.28
C ALA A 148 5.20 -22.67 3.59
N THR A 149 5.21 -22.67 2.25
CA THR A 149 5.52 -23.85 1.46
C THR A 149 7.01 -24.22 1.57
N ASP A 150 7.90 -23.23 1.45
CA ASP A 150 9.35 -23.41 1.60
C ASP A 150 9.69 -23.95 2.99
N ASP A 151 9.10 -23.36 4.04
CA ASP A 151 9.30 -23.79 5.43
C ASP A 151 8.83 -25.24 5.66
N LEU A 152 7.70 -25.62 5.07
CA LEU A 152 7.20 -26.99 5.14
C LEU A 152 8.11 -27.96 4.37
N PHE A 153 8.58 -27.57 3.18
CA PHE A 153 9.52 -28.35 2.38
C PHE A 153 10.82 -28.61 3.16
N MET A 154 11.41 -27.56 3.73
CA MET A 154 12.63 -27.65 4.54
C MET A 154 12.45 -28.47 5.81
N THR A 155 11.28 -28.41 6.44
CA THR A 155 10.97 -29.26 7.60
C THR A 155 10.92 -30.74 7.23
N MET A 156 10.32 -31.06 6.08
CA MET A 156 10.13 -32.46 5.63
C MET A 156 11.41 -33.05 5.02
N TRP A 157 12.24 -32.22 4.38
CA TRP A 157 13.48 -32.62 3.73
C TRP A 157 14.66 -31.73 4.15
N PRO A 158 15.13 -31.84 5.41
CA PRO A 158 16.12 -30.92 5.98
C PRO A 158 17.54 -31.03 5.39
N ASN A 159 17.80 -32.05 4.57
CA ASN A 159 19.08 -32.21 3.88
C ASN A 159 19.11 -31.56 2.48
N GLU A 160 17.97 -31.05 2.01
CA GLU A 160 17.88 -30.34 0.74
C GLU A 160 18.24 -28.86 0.91
N THR A 161 18.55 -28.19 -0.21
CA THR A 161 18.91 -26.77 -0.21
C THR A 161 17.77 -25.89 -0.69
N LEU A 162 17.82 -24.60 -0.36
CA LEU A 162 16.81 -23.61 -0.79
C LEU A 162 16.69 -23.51 -2.31
N HIS A 163 17.73 -23.90 -3.05
CA HIS A 163 17.69 -23.97 -4.52
C HIS A 163 16.70 -25.03 -5.03
N GLU A 164 16.30 -25.99 -4.20
CA GLU A 164 15.31 -27.01 -4.58
C GLU A 164 13.86 -26.59 -4.33
N CYS A 165 13.65 -25.45 -3.66
CA CYS A 165 12.34 -24.85 -3.43
C CYS A 165 11.82 -24.16 -4.69
N GLU A 166 11.58 -24.94 -5.74
CA GLU A 166 11.07 -24.45 -7.02
C GLU A 166 9.73 -25.11 -7.38
N PRO A 167 8.82 -24.41 -8.09
CA PRO A 167 7.53 -24.96 -8.51
C PRO A 167 7.62 -26.22 -9.39
N CYS A 168 8.78 -26.44 -10.02
CA CYS A 168 9.08 -27.62 -10.83
C CYS A 168 9.41 -28.86 -9.97
N ASN A 169 9.79 -28.67 -8.70
CA ASN A 169 10.09 -29.76 -7.78
C ASN A 169 8.78 -30.42 -7.29
N PRO A 170 8.56 -31.72 -7.56
CA PRO A 170 7.32 -32.40 -7.20
C PRO A 170 7.07 -32.43 -5.68
N ARG A 171 8.13 -32.41 -4.86
CA ARG A 171 8.02 -32.37 -3.39
C ARG A 171 7.58 -30.98 -2.90
N TRP A 172 8.16 -29.93 -3.46
CA TRP A 172 7.73 -28.55 -3.18
C TRP A 172 6.26 -28.36 -3.57
N ARG A 173 5.87 -28.87 -4.74
CA ARG A 173 4.48 -28.80 -5.21
C ARG A 173 3.51 -29.56 -4.31
N ALA A 174 3.93 -30.67 -3.71
CA ALA A 174 3.14 -31.37 -2.70
C ALA A 174 2.95 -30.51 -1.44
N CYS A 175 4.00 -29.85 -0.95
CA CYS A 175 3.93 -28.89 0.15
C CYS A 175 2.99 -27.72 -0.19
N PHE A 176 3.09 -27.16 -1.40
CA PHE A 176 2.25 -26.05 -1.84
C PHE A 176 0.77 -26.40 -1.85
N ASN A 177 0.44 -27.60 -2.34
CA ASN A 177 -0.93 -28.11 -2.36
C ASN A 177 -1.47 -28.33 -0.95
N ALA A 178 -0.64 -28.83 -0.02
CA ALA A 178 -1.03 -29.00 1.37
C ALA A 178 -1.34 -27.65 2.04
N ILE A 179 -0.45 -26.66 1.91
CA ILE A 179 -0.71 -25.30 2.44
C ILE A 179 -1.95 -24.69 1.79
N SER A 180 -2.11 -24.83 0.47
CA SER A 180 -3.28 -24.31 -0.26
C SER A 180 -4.60 -24.98 0.12
N ALA A 181 -4.56 -26.25 0.57
CA ALA A 181 -5.71 -26.96 1.12
C ALA A 181 -5.98 -26.66 2.60
N GLY A 182 -5.21 -25.76 3.22
CA GLY A 182 -5.40 -25.31 4.60
C GLY A 182 -4.66 -26.14 5.65
N TYR A 183 -3.80 -27.09 5.25
CA TYR A 183 -2.97 -27.83 6.20
C TYR A 183 -1.93 -26.90 6.82
N ARG A 184 -1.73 -27.01 8.14
CA ARG A 184 -0.67 -26.30 8.88
C ARG A 184 0.16 -27.31 9.67
N LYS A 185 1.42 -26.95 9.94
CA LYS A 185 2.31 -27.73 10.81
C LYS A 185 1.69 -27.82 12.21
N GLN A 186 1.56 -29.03 12.74
CA GLN A 186 1.21 -29.23 14.14
C GLN A 186 2.47 -29.11 14.99
N GLU A 187 2.46 -28.23 15.98
CA GLU A 187 3.50 -28.20 17.00
C GLU A 187 3.19 -29.27 18.05
N ALA A 188 4.15 -30.14 18.33
CA ALA A 188 4.01 -31.14 19.38
C ALA A 188 4.10 -30.44 20.75
N SER A 189 3.12 -30.68 21.62
CA SER A 189 3.12 -30.25 23.03
C SER A 189 4.08 -31.07 23.88
#